data_AF-A0A2E3CB47-F1
#
_entry.id   AF-A0A2E3CB47-F1
#
_cell.length_a   1.000
_cell.length_b   1.000
_cell.length_c   1.000
_cell.angle_alpha   90.00
_cell.angle_beta   90.00
_cell.angle_gamma   90.00
#
_symmetry.space_group_name_H-M   'P 1'
#
loop_
_entity.id
_entity.type
_entity.pdbx_description
1 polymer ?
#
loop_
_entity_poly.entity_id
_entity_poly.type
_entity_poly.pdbx_seq_one_letter_code
_entity_poly.pdbx_strand_id
1 'polypeptide(L)'
;KYTISGKIDLLIEFEDGSYGIFDCKNTSGDSDKSWMYHTQLAAYKYCFEKMGLGEVSQIGLIYQIIEGFYKSDDGTSNFTTEQKFVSVTPKMEQFEKLLSSVIQCLESEVTPNSSPNCSFCKFAENYNENLNLYSEDF
;
A
#
# COMPACT_ATOMS: atom_id res chain seq x y z
N LYS A 1 -5.89 11.48 19.53
CA LYS A 1 -4.81 10.46 19.67
C LYS A 1 -5.04 9.42 18.59
N TYR A 2 -4.09 9.22 17.69
CA TYR A 2 -4.21 8.26 16.59
C TYR A 2 -3.25 7.09 16.79
N THR A 3 -3.53 5.99 16.09
CA THR A 3 -2.66 4.82 16.01
C THR A 3 -2.45 4.50 14.54
N ILE A 4 -1.19 4.32 14.13
CA ILE A 4 -0.85 3.71 12.84
C ILE A 4 -0.44 2.27 13.13
N SER A 5 -1.02 1.33 12.42
CA SER A 5 -0.68 -0.09 12.52
C SER A 5 -0.60 -0.70 11.13
N GLY A 6 0.17 -1.78 11.02
CA GLY A 6 0.41 -2.49 9.77
C GLY A 6 1.23 -3.75 10.03
N LYS A 7 1.46 -4.51 8.96
CA LYS A 7 2.30 -5.71 8.98
C LYS A 7 3.33 -5.59 7.86
N ILE A 8 4.59 -5.66 8.23
CA ILE A 8 5.70 -5.72 7.27
C ILE A 8 5.77 -7.14 6.72
N ASP A 9 5.92 -7.28 5.39
CA ASP A 9 6.06 -8.59 4.75
C ASP A 9 7.40 -9.24 5.09
N LEU A 10 8.49 -8.47 4.96
CA LEU A 10 9.85 -8.93 5.25
C LEU A 10 10.66 -7.85 5.97
N LEU A 11 11.17 -8.21 7.15
CA LEU A 11 12.10 -7.40 7.95
C LEU A 11 13.42 -8.19 8.06
N ILE A 12 14.53 -7.54 7.72
CA ILE A 12 15.87 -8.12 7.77
C ILE A 12 16.74 -7.25 8.68
N GLU A 13 17.50 -7.86 9.57
CA GLU A 13 18.60 -7.20 10.30
C GLU A 13 19.90 -7.44 9.54
N PHE A 14 20.66 -6.38 9.27
CA PHE A 14 21.95 -6.46 8.62
C PHE A 14 23.08 -6.62 9.64
N GLU A 15 24.26 -7.03 9.18
CA GLU A 15 25.43 -7.27 10.04
C GLU A 15 25.89 -6.03 10.81
N ASP A 16 25.60 -4.82 10.30
CA ASP A 16 25.91 -3.55 10.95
C ASP A 16 24.86 -3.12 12.01
N GLY A 17 23.83 -3.94 12.24
CA GLY A 17 22.74 -3.69 13.18
C GLY A 17 21.63 -2.78 12.63
N SER A 18 21.73 -2.32 11.39
CA SER A 18 20.64 -1.60 10.72
C SER A 18 19.61 -2.57 10.12
N TYR A 19 18.44 -2.04 9.75
CA TYR A 19 17.31 -2.86 9.27
C TYR A 19 16.93 -2.58 7.82
N GLY A 20 16.56 -3.65 7.12
CA GLY A 20 15.94 -3.63 5.80
C GLY A 20 14.43 -3.93 5.90
N ILE A 21 13.59 -3.11 5.28
CA ILE A 21 12.15 -3.35 5.17
C ILE A 21 11.78 -3.56 3.69
N PHE A 22 11.21 -4.73 3.40
CA PHE A 22 10.84 -5.12 2.04
C PHE A 22 9.38 -5.58 1.98
N ASP A 23 8.70 -5.16 0.91
CA ASP A 23 7.32 -5.55 0.64
C ASP A 23 7.23 -6.35 -0.66
N CYS A 24 6.54 -7.49 -0.62
CA CYS A 24 6.54 -8.48 -1.70
C CYS A 24 5.32 -8.25 -2.60
N LYS A 25 5.55 -7.97 -3.88
CA LYS A 25 4.48 -7.65 -4.84
C LYS A 25 4.47 -8.66 -5.99
N ASN A 26 3.31 -9.24 -6.24
CA ASN A 26 3.07 -10.00 -7.48
C ASN A 26 2.60 -9.05 -8.57
N THR A 27 3.17 -9.13 -9.76
CA THR A 27 2.80 -8.26 -10.89
C THR A 27 2.67 -9.05 -12.19
N SER A 28 1.73 -8.65 -13.04
CA SER A 28 1.70 -9.06 -14.44
C SER A 28 2.58 -8.11 -15.25
N GLY A 29 3.75 -8.58 -15.63
CA GLY A 29 4.74 -7.83 -16.41
C GLY A 29 5.62 -6.89 -15.60
N ASP A 30 6.71 -6.46 -16.24
CA ASP A 30 7.69 -5.53 -15.68
C ASP A 30 7.26 -4.08 -15.93
N SER A 31 6.65 -3.46 -14.91
CA SER A 31 6.39 -2.03 -14.90
C SER A 31 6.81 -1.45 -13.56
N ASP A 32 7.65 -0.42 -13.59
CA ASP A 32 8.05 0.27 -12.36
C ASP A 32 6.86 1.10 -11.82
N LYS A 33 6.12 0.48 -10.90
CA LYS A 33 5.02 1.08 -10.16
C LYS A 33 5.42 1.36 -8.71
N SER A 34 6.72 1.44 -8.41
CA SER A 34 7.24 1.68 -7.06
C SER A 34 6.65 2.93 -6.42
N TRP A 35 6.35 3.95 -7.23
CA TRP A 35 5.75 5.19 -6.78
C TRP A 35 4.42 5.01 -6.04
N MET A 36 3.64 3.98 -6.38
CA MET A 36 2.35 3.69 -5.77
C MET A 36 2.49 3.22 -4.31
N TYR A 37 3.66 2.73 -3.93
CA TYR A 37 3.91 2.12 -2.63
C TYR A 37 4.70 3.03 -1.67
N HIS A 38 5.05 4.25 -2.09
CA HIS A 38 5.80 5.20 -1.25
C HIS A 38 5.14 5.44 0.10
N THR A 39 3.82 5.65 0.14
CA THR A 39 3.09 5.89 1.39
C THR A 39 3.15 4.68 2.32
N GLN A 40 2.99 3.48 1.78
CA GLN A 40 3.05 2.23 2.55
C GLN A 40 4.45 2.05 3.16
N LEU A 41 5.50 2.16 2.34
CA LEU A 41 6.88 1.97 2.77
C LEU A 41 7.34 3.07 3.75
N ALA A 42 6.90 4.32 3.54
CA ALA A 42 7.16 5.41 4.48
C ALA A 42 6.47 5.17 5.83
N ALA A 43 5.24 4.64 5.84
CA ALA A 43 4.54 4.30 7.07
C ALA A 43 5.28 3.22 7.88
N TYR A 44 5.83 2.20 7.21
CA TYR A 44 6.64 1.17 7.87
C TYR A 44 7.90 1.77 8.52
N LYS A 45 8.68 2.55 7.76
CA LYS A 45 9.87 3.24 8.31
C LYS A 45 9.50 4.14 9.48
N TYR A 46 8.47 4.97 9.31
CA TYR A 46 8.00 5.90 10.33
C TYR A 46 7.66 5.18 11.63
N CYS A 47 6.82 4.14 11.56
CA CYS A 47 6.40 3.40 12.75
C CYS A 47 7.59 2.68 13.42
N PHE A 48 8.42 2.01 12.62
CA PHE A 48 9.56 1.24 13.11
C PHE A 48 10.54 2.12 13.91
N GLU A 49 10.91 3.26 13.33
CA GLU A 49 11.85 4.21 13.95
C GLU A 49 11.22 4.96 15.12
N LYS A 50 9.94 5.35 15.04
CA LYS A 50 9.23 5.99 16.15
C LYS A 50 9.03 5.07 17.36
N MET A 51 8.95 3.76 17.13
CA MET A 51 8.91 2.75 18.19
C MET A 51 10.29 2.50 18.82
N GLY A 52 11.37 3.07 18.26
CA GLY A 52 12.73 2.86 18.76
C GLY A 52 13.28 1.46 18.50
N LEU A 53 12.80 0.79 17.44
CA LEU A 53 13.21 -0.58 17.11
C LEU A 53 14.57 -0.68 16.39
N GLY A 54 15.07 0.44 15.85
CA GLY A 54 16.34 0.50 15.12
C GLY A 54 16.30 1.51 13.98
N GLU A 55 17.42 1.65 13.27
CA GLU A 55 17.51 2.46 12.06
C GLU A 55 17.15 1.61 10.84
N VAL A 56 16.26 2.13 9.98
CA VAL A 56 15.96 1.46 8.71
C VAL A 56 16.85 2.04 7.61
N SER A 57 17.88 1.30 7.21
CA SER A 57 18.90 1.71 6.23
C SER A 57 18.53 1.36 4.79
N GLN A 58 17.72 0.32 4.57
CA GLN A 58 17.29 -0.10 3.24
C GLN A 58 15.78 -0.35 3.18
N ILE A 59 15.14 0.14 2.12
CA ILE A 59 13.72 -0.09 1.87
C ILE A 59 13.54 -0.41 0.40
N GLY A 60 12.68 -1.38 0.09
CA GLY A 60 12.39 -1.71 -1.29
C GLY A 60 11.20 -2.63 -1.49
N LEU A 61 11.01 -2.96 -2.74
CA LEU A 61 9.99 -3.91 -3.21
C LEU A 61 10.69 -5.12 -3.80
N ILE A 62 10.16 -6.30 -3.49
CA ILE A 62 10.52 -7.54 -4.15
C ILE A 62 9.37 -7.90 -5.07
N TYR A 63 9.54 -7.66 -6.36
CA TYR A 63 8.55 -8.02 -7.37
C TYR A 63 8.74 -9.48 -7.77
N GLN A 64 7.66 -10.25 -7.69
CA GLN A 64 7.51 -11.53 -8.38
C GLN A 64 6.71 -11.26 -9.65
N ILE A 65 7.42 -11.20 -10.78
CA ILE A 65 6.83 -10.96 -12.09
C ILE A 65 6.35 -12.30 -12.62
N ILE A 66 5.03 -12.48 -12.71
CA ILE A 66 4.43 -13.73 -13.16
C ILE A 66 4.58 -13.81 -14.68
N GLU A 67 5.31 -14.81 -15.17
CA GLU A 67 5.54 -15.01 -16.61
C GLU A 67 4.50 -15.96 -17.23
N GLY A 68 4.01 -16.92 -16.46
CA GLY A 68 3.04 -17.88 -16.97
C GLY A 68 2.54 -18.85 -15.92
N PHE A 69 1.42 -19.50 -16.25
CA PHE A 69 0.82 -20.57 -15.47
C PHE A 69 0.82 -21.84 -16.31
N TYR A 70 1.13 -22.97 -15.70
CA TYR A 70 1.07 -24.27 -16.36
C TYR A 70 0.62 -25.35 -15.39
N LYS A 71 0.16 -26.47 -15.94
CA LYS A 71 -0.24 -27.63 -15.16
C LYS A 71 0.73 -28.76 -15.45
N SER A 72 1.32 -29.35 -14.42
CA SER A 72 2.17 -30.52 -14.53
C SER A 72 1.34 -31.77 -14.84
N ASP A 73 1.98 -32.81 -15.34
CA ASP A 73 1.33 -34.08 -15.72
C ASP A 73 0.63 -34.78 -14.54
N ASP A 74 1.09 -34.53 -13.31
CA ASP A 74 0.47 -35.01 -12.07
C ASP A 74 -0.78 -34.20 -11.65
N GLY A 75 -1.14 -33.18 -12.42
CA GLY A 75 -2.26 -32.30 -12.16
C GLY A 75 -1.94 -31.08 -11.28
N THR A 76 -0.69 -30.89 -10.86
CA THR A 76 -0.27 -29.75 -10.03
C THR A 76 -0.27 -28.44 -10.84
N SER A 77 -0.89 -27.38 -10.30
CA SER A 77 -0.83 -26.04 -10.87
C SER A 77 0.47 -25.34 -10.45
N ASN A 78 1.22 -24.86 -11.43
CA ASN A 78 2.48 -24.16 -11.25
C ASN A 78 2.43 -22.80 -11.94
N PHE A 79 3.32 -21.91 -11.52
CA PHE A 79 3.60 -20.66 -12.21
C PHE A 79 5.10 -20.37 -12.18
N THR A 80 5.59 -19.70 -13.21
CA THR A 80 6.97 -19.21 -13.25
C THR A 80 7.01 -17.73 -12.90
N THR A 81 8.07 -17.33 -12.20
CA THR A 81 8.29 -15.93 -11.85
C THR A 81 9.73 -15.51 -12.09
N GLU A 82 9.91 -14.31 -12.61
CA GLU A 82 11.16 -13.56 -12.49
C GLU A 82 11.10 -12.71 -11.22
N GLN A 83 12.19 -12.67 -10.46
CA GLN A 83 12.30 -11.82 -9.27
C GLN A 83 13.10 -10.55 -9.56
N LYS A 84 12.53 -9.41 -9.17
CA LYS A 84 13.17 -8.09 -9.32
C LYS A 84 13.13 -7.33 -8.01
N PHE A 85 14.28 -6.90 -7.54
CA PHE A 85 14.39 -5.97 -6.42
C PHE A 85 14.38 -4.52 -6.92
N VAL A 86 13.55 -3.69 -6.30
CA VAL A 86 13.53 -2.24 -6.54
C VAL A 86 13.75 -1.52 -5.22
N SER A 87 14.91 -0.86 -5.10
CA SER A 87 15.19 0.02 -3.96
C SER A 87 14.30 1.25 -4.02
N VAL A 88 13.71 1.63 -2.89
CA VAL A 88 12.81 2.78 -2.79
C VAL A 88 13.31 3.70 -1.69
N THR A 89 13.51 4.96 -2.05
CA THR A 89 13.73 6.03 -1.07
C THR A 89 12.38 6.61 -0.66
N PRO A 90 11.89 6.39 0.58
CA PRO A 90 10.61 6.93 1.00
C PRO A 90 10.67 8.47 1.10
N LYS A 91 9.62 9.13 0.62
CA LYS A 91 9.50 10.60 0.68
C LYS A 91 8.90 10.99 2.03
N MET A 92 9.72 10.93 3.09
CA MET A 92 9.24 11.08 4.48
C MET A 92 8.52 12.41 4.74
N GLU A 93 9.02 13.53 4.24
CA GLU A 93 8.33 14.82 4.39
C GLU A 93 6.94 14.85 3.73
N GLN A 94 6.80 14.18 2.58
CA GLN A 94 5.50 14.07 1.90
C GLN A 94 4.56 13.15 2.67
N PHE A 95 5.10 12.06 3.22
CA PHE A 95 4.35 11.14 4.07
C PHE A 95 3.83 11.83 5.35
N GLU A 96 4.66 12.58 6.05
CA GLU A 96 4.23 13.26 7.29
C GLU A 96 3.16 14.34 7.02
N LYS A 97 3.29 15.07 5.91
CA LYS A 97 2.25 16.01 5.45
C LYS A 97 0.94 15.28 5.14
N LEU A 98 1.02 14.18 4.40
CA LEU A 98 -0.15 13.35 4.09
C LEU A 98 -0.80 12.80 5.35
N LEU A 99 -0.02 12.26 6.28
CA LEU A 99 -0.51 11.73 7.55
C LEU A 99 -1.26 12.81 8.34
N SER A 100 -0.70 14.02 8.42
CA SER A 100 -1.38 15.17 9.04
C SER A 100 -2.72 15.49 8.37
N SER A 101 -2.77 15.51 7.03
CA SER A 101 -4.00 15.77 6.29
C SER A 101 -5.04 14.66 6.48
N VAL A 102 -4.60 13.39 6.54
CA VAL A 102 -5.48 12.25 6.81
C VAL A 102 -6.08 12.35 8.21
N ILE A 103 -5.27 12.64 9.24
CA ILE A 103 -5.76 12.81 10.61
C ILE A 103 -6.78 13.94 10.68
N GLN A 104 -6.47 15.10 10.09
CA GLN A 104 -7.39 16.24 10.07
C GLN A 104 -8.71 15.89 9.36
N CYS A 105 -8.66 15.14 8.26
CA CYS A 105 -9.84 14.68 7.55
C CYS A 105 -10.69 13.75 8.42
N LEU A 106 -10.06 12.79 9.12
CA LEU A 106 -10.75 11.81 9.96
C LEU A 106 -11.31 12.41 11.26
N GLU A 107 -10.67 13.44 11.81
CA GLU A 107 -11.12 14.13 13.03
C GLU A 107 -12.12 15.26 12.73
N SER A 108 -12.38 15.57 11.46
CA SER A 108 -13.34 16.60 11.05
C SER A 108 -14.79 16.15 11.28
N GLU A 109 -15.61 17.01 11.90
CA GLU A 109 -17.06 16.83 11.97
C GLU A 109 -17.76 17.05 10.62
N VAL A 110 -17.04 17.69 9.67
CA VAL A 110 -17.54 18.01 8.33
C VAL A 110 -16.97 17.02 7.34
N THR A 111 -17.86 16.38 6.57
CA THR A 111 -17.47 15.50 5.46
C THR A 111 -16.76 16.30 4.37
N PRO A 112 -15.66 15.76 3.79
CA PRO A 112 -14.98 16.43 2.69
C PRO A 112 -15.89 16.57 1.48
N ASN A 113 -15.73 17.69 0.76
CA ASN A 113 -16.52 17.96 -0.44
C ASN A 113 -16.25 16.91 -1.54
N SER A 114 -17.31 16.49 -2.22
CA SER A 114 -17.22 15.72 -3.45
C SER A 114 -16.44 16.51 -4.52
N SER A 115 -15.80 15.78 -5.43
CA SER A 115 -15.12 16.36 -6.59
C SER A 115 -15.68 15.77 -7.87
N PRO A 116 -15.99 16.59 -8.90
CA PRO A 116 -16.50 16.10 -10.19
C PRO A 116 -15.48 15.25 -10.95
N ASN A 117 -14.21 15.27 -10.53
CA ASN A 117 -13.13 14.46 -11.12
C ASN A 117 -12.79 13.22 -10.26
N CYS A 118 -13.50 12.97 -9.16
CA CYS A 118 -13.28 11.80 -8.32
C CYS A 118 -14.22 10.66 -8.75
N SER A 119 -13.65 9.58 -9.31
CA SER A 119 -14.42 8.39 -9.70
C SER A 119 -15.13 7.72 -8.52
N PHE A 120 -14.52 7.74 -7.33
CA PHE A 120 -15.14 7.20 -6.12
C PHE A 120 -16.30 8.06 -5.62
N CYS A 121 -16.23 9.38 -5.76
CA CYS A 121 -17.36 10.25 -5.44
C CYS A 121 -18.54 9.95 -6.36
N LYS A 122 -18.31 9.87 -7.68
CA LYS A 122 -19.34 9.48 -8.66
C LYS A 122 -19.95 8.12 -8.35
N PHE A 123 -19.10 7.15 -7.97
CA PHE A 123 -19.57 5.83 -7.56
C PHE A 123 -20.47 5.90 -6.33
N ALA A 124 -20.06 6.63 -5.28
CA ALA A 124 -20.85 6.78 -4.05
C ALA A 124 -22.17 7.52 -4.29
N GLU A 125 -22.17 8.57 -5.12
CA GLU A 125 -23.36 9.32 -5.53
C GLU A 125 -24.36 8.39 -6.24
N ASN A 126 -23.89 7.67 -7.28
CA ASN A 126 -24.72 6.71 -8.01
C ASN A 126 -25.25 5.60 -7.09
N TYR A 127 -24.44 5.10 -6.15
CA TYR A 127 -24.87 4.07 -5.22
C TYR A 127 -26.00 4.55 -4.30
N ASN A 128 -25.89 5.77 -3.77
CA ASN A 128 -26.90 6.37 -2.91
C ASN A 128 -28.21 6.67 -3.65
N GLU A 129 -28.14 7.14 -4.89
CA GLU A 129 -29.32 7.32 -5.75
C GLU A 129 -30.08 6.00 -5.95
N ASN A 130 -29.36 4.91 -6.20
CA ASN A 130 -29.96 3.59 -6.36
C ASN A 130 -30.56 3.04 -5.05
N LEU A 131 -29.91 3.26 -3.90
CA LEU A 131 -30.48 2.86 -2.60
C LEU A 131 -31.80 3.57 -2.28
N ASN A 132 -31.91 4.86 -2.61
CA ASN A 132 -33.13 5.63 -2.37
C ASN A 132 -34.29 5.12 -3.25
N LEU A 133 -34.01 4.72 -4.50
CA LEU A 133 -35.01 4.11 -5.38
C LEU A 133 -35.59 2.80 -4.81
N TYR A 134 -34.80 1.99 -4.11
CA TYR A 134 -35.27 0.76 -3.46
C TYR A 134 -35.95 0.98 -2.09
N SER A 135 -35.82 2.18 -1.50
CA SER A 135 -36.47 2.53 -0.24
C SER A 135 -37.87 3.12 -0.40
N GLU A 136 -38.23 3.57 -1.61
CA GLU A 136 -39.57 4.08 -1.94
C GLU A 136 -40.56 2.96 -2.36
N ASP A 137 -40.08 1.73 -2.53
CA ASP A 137 -40.88 0.55 -2.90
C ASP A 137 -41.38 -0.29 -1.69
N PHE A 138 -41.25 0.23 -0.46
CA PHE A 138 -41.77 -0.38 0.79
C PHE A 138 -42.70 0.56 1.56
#